data_AF-A0A7X1YCA2-F1
#
_entry.id   AF-A0A7X1YCA2-F1
#
_cell.length_a   1.000
_cell.length_b   1.000
_cell.length_c   1.000
_cell.angle_alpha   90.00
_cell.angle_beta   90.00
_cell.angle_gamma   90.00
#
_symmetry.space_group_name_H-M   'P 1'
#
loop_
_entity.id
_entity.type
_entity.pdbx_description
1 polymer ?
#
loop_
_entity_poly.entity_id
_entity_poly.type
_entity_poly.pdbx_seq_one_letter_code
_entity_poly.pdbx_strand_id
1 'polypeptide(L)'
;MASRSEIFGFKFESLDFQIYSYADEAGLLSHTSIQEVDRARFAFLVNAPLDVSMQVTGQFSYVFYLDAEPVERNFLPQNYQLIYSEQPCGRSFNRWVETVIRYLCACFCCNAIPAFDAHEIASVLLEARQHRLLFYVVPFDTLSILPTLDGEPIFNRLLAVVFYSPDRGFGDVFDELGLCECLGHRVVGGGAFHPYDERLVMLLGDPARCDQPSHAIKAELGPGDLPAIYE
;
A
#
# COMPACT_ATOMS: atom_id res chain seq x y z
N MET A 1 1.35 -20.86 -4.70
CA MET A 1 0.33 -19.90 -5.15
C MET A 1 -0.68 -19.77 -4.03
N ALA A 2 -0.56 -18.73 -3.22
CA ALA A 2 -1.62 -18.32 -2.30
C ALA A 2 -2.93 -18.24 -3.09
N SER A 3 -3.99 -18.88 -2.61
CA SER A 3 -5.23 -18.85 -3.35
C SER A 3 -5.77 -17.42 -3.27
N ARG A 4 -6.15 -16.78 -4.41
CA ARG A 4 -6.75 -15.43 -4.41
C ARG A 4 -7.88 -15.31 -3.37
N SER A 5 -8.58 -16.41 -3.11
CA SER A 5 -9.56 -16.58 -2.04
C SER A 5 -9.05 -16.33 -0.62
N GLU A 6 -7.81 -16.70 -0.29
CA GLU A 6 -7.21 -16.42 1.03
C GLU A 6 -7.06 -14.92 1.27
N ILE A 7 -6.55 -14.19 0.27
CA ILE A 7 -6.35 -12.75 0.37
C ILE A 7 -7.70 -12.06 0.49
N PHE A 8 -8.61 -12.24 -0.48
CA PHE A 8 -9.91 -11.57 -0.44
C PHE A 8 -10.84 -12.06 0.68
N GLY A 9 -10.58 -13.25 1.24
CA GLY A 9 -11.27 -13.80 2.40
C GLY A 9 -10.70 -13.37 3.75
N PHE A 10 -9.55 -12.68 3.79
CA PHE A 10 -8.88 -12.26 5.03
C PHE A 10 -9.80 -11.46 5.94
N LYS A 11 -9.88 -11.81 7.23
CA LYS A 11 -10.67 -11.07 8.24
C LYS A 11 -9.78 -10.64 9.39
N PHE A 12 -10.09 -9.47 9.95
CA PHE A 12 -9.39 -8.91 11.09
C PHE A 12 -10.36 -8.65 12.24
N GLU A 13 -10.13 -9.31 13.38
CA GLU A 13 -11.07 -9.33 14.51
C GLU A 13 -10.45 -8.87 15.84
N SER A 14 -9.22 -8.36 15.84
CA SER A 14 -8.51 -7.95 17.06
C SER A 14 -8.26 -6.44 17.08
N LEU A 15 -8.11 -5.85 18.27
CA LEU A 15 -7.54 -4.50 18.43
C LEU A 15 -6.14 -4.55 19.05
N ASP A 16 -5.68 -5.74 19.44
CA ASP A 16 -4.34 -5.94 19.97
C ASP A 16 -3.29 -5.86 18.87
N PHE A 17 -2.03 -5.77 19.27
CA PHE A 17 -0.91 -5.86 18.34
C PHE A 17 -0.97 -7.18 17.55
N GLN A 18 -0.96 -7.09 16.22
CA GLN A 18 -0.96 -8.25 15.32
C GLN A 18 0.09 -8.09 14.22
N ILE A 19 0.64 -9.22 13.79
CA ILE A 19 1.68 -9.28 12.76
C ILE A 19 1.17 -10.16 11.62
N TYR A 20 1.16 -9.59 10.42
CA TYR A 20 0.88 -10.34 9.20
C TYR A 20 2.03 -10.19 8.21
N SER A 21 2.24 -11.19 7.37
CA SER A 21 3.19 -11.08 6.26
C SER A 21 2.59 -11.61 4.97
N TYR A 22 2.98 -11.03 3.86
CA TYR A 22 2.68 -11.54 2.53
C TYR A 22 3.97 -11.85 1.77
N ALA A 23 4.03 -13.04 1.16
CA ALA A 23 5.08 -13.46 0.23
C ALA A 23 4.44 -14.16 -0.97
N ASP A 24 5.05 -14.03 -2.16
CA ASP A 24 4.46 -14.53 -3.41
C ASP A 24 4.19 -16.05 -3.39
N GLU A 25 5.07 -16.81 -2.75
CA GLU A 25 4.97 -18.27 -2.66
C GLU A 25 4.06 -18.73 -1.50
N ALA A 26 4.26 -18.13 -0.32
CA ALA A 26 3.63 -18.54 0.94
C ALA A 26 2.27 -17.89 1.21
N GLY A 27 1.94 -16.79 0.52
CA GLY A 27 0.71 -16.05 0.72
C GLY A 27 0.69 -15.19 1.96
N LEU A 28 -0.51 -14.91 2.43
CA LEU A 28 -0.77 -14.12 3.63
C LEU A 28 -0.74 -15.01 4.87
N LEU A 29 0.15 -14.71 5.81
CA LEU A 29 0.35 -15.46 7.05
C LEU A 29 0.21 -14.53 8.26
N SER A 30 -0.28 -15.07 9.38
CA SER A 30 -0.26 -14.42 10.69
C SER A 30 0.88 -14.95 11.54
N HIS A 31 1.51 -14.08 12.32
CA HIS A 31 2.67 -14.42 13.15
C HIS A 31 2.45 -14.06 14.60
N THR A 32 3.09 -14.80 15.49
CA THR A 32 3.07 -14.51 16.94
C THR A 32 4.22 -13.60 17.34
N SER A 33 5.29 -13.55 16.54
CA SER A 33 6.46 -12.72 16.79
C SER A 33 7.10 -12.20 15.50
N ILE A 34 7.81 -11.07 15.60
CA ILE A 34 8.49 -10.45 14.44
C ILE A 34 9.61 -11.32 13.86
N GLN A 35 10.19 -12.21 14.68
CA GLN A 35 11.28 -13.10 14.27
C GLN A 35 10.83 -14.22 13.34
N GLU A 36 9.52 -14.51 13.29
CA GLU A 36 8.93 -15.53 12.41
C GLU A 36 8.79 -15.06 10.96
N VAL A 37 8.85 -13.74 10.73
CA VAL A 37 8.69 -13.17 9.39
C VAL A 37 10.01 -13.21 8.65
N ASP A 38 10.16 -14.16 7.73
CA ASP A 38 11.30 -14.27 6.83
C ASP A 38 10.86 -14.08 5.37
N ARG A 39 11.68 -13.35 4.58
CA ARG A 39 11.52 -13.16 3.12
C ARG A 39 10.13 -12.70 2.65
N ALA A 40 9.48 -11.84 3.43
CA ALA A 40 8.20 -11.26 3.05
C ALA A 40 8.35 -10.10 2.04
N ARG A 41 7.41 -9.98 1.10
CA ARG A 41 7.20 -8.75 0.31
C ARG A 41 6.67 -7.64 1.21
N PHE A 42 5.68 -7.97 2.03
CA PHE A 42 5.08 -7.05 2.98
C PHE A 42 5.02 -7.66 4.36
N ALA A 43 5.38 -6.88 5.37
CA ALA A 43 4.99 -7.12 6.74
C ALA A 43 3.99 -6.03 7.15
N PHE A 44 2.92 -6.42 7.82
CA PHE A 44 1.91 -5.52 8.37
C PHE A 44 1.94 -5.64 9.89
N LEU A 45 2.22 -4.52 10.55
CA LEU A 45 2.22 -4.40 12.00
C LEU A 45 1.00 -3.56 12.41
N VAL A 46 -0.05 -4.23 12.88
CA VAL A 46 -1.31 -3.57 13.24
C VAL A 46 -1.27 -3.21 14.71
N ASN A 47 -1.51 -1.94 15.07
CA ASN A 47 -1.46 -1.43 16.45
C ASN A 47 -0.15 -1.78 17.18
N ALA A 48 0.98 -1.60 16.51
CA ALA A 48 2.29 -1.92 17.06
C ALA A 48 2.66 -1.01 18.25
N PRO A 49 3.28 -1.53 19.32
CA PRO A 49 3.91 -0.68 20.34
C PRO A 49 4.98 0.25 19.76
N LEU A 50 5.32 1.34 20.46
CA LEU A 50 6.28 2.35 19.99
C LEU A 50 7.71 1.83 19.84
N ASP A 51 8.08 0.87 20.67
CA ASP A 51 9.39 0.24 20.73
C ASP A 51 9.55 -0.93 19.75
N VAL A 52 8.45 -1.35 19.10
CA VAL A 52 8.51 -2.37 18.05
C VAL A 52 9.03 -1.75 16.76
N SER A 53 10.19 -2.24 16.34
CA SER A 53 10.77 -1.99 15.02
C SER A 53 11.09 -3.32 14.35
N MET A 54 10.89 -3.35 13.05
CA MET A 54 11.05 -4.54 12.23
C MET A 54 11.75 -4.17 10.93
N GLN A 55 12.61 -5.08 10.48
CA GLN A 55 13.23 -5.05 9.16
C GLN A 55 12.87 -6.34 8.44
N VAL A 56 12.47 -6.22 7.18
CA VAL A 56 12.26 -7.37 6.28
C VAL A 56 13.45 -7.51 5.35
N THR A 57 13.80 -8.75 5.03
CA THR A 57 14.89 -9.09 4.11
C THR A 57 14.33 -9.38 2.73
N GLY A 58 14.91 -8.77 1.70
CA GLY A 58 14.50 -9.00 0.31
C GLY A 58 14.49 -7.72 -0.54
N GLN A 59 14.60 -7.91 -1.85
CA GLN A 59 14.37 -6.83 -2.80
C GLN A 59 12.86 -6.55 -2.90
N PHE A 60 12.49 -5.26 -2.78
CA PHE A 60 11.09 -4.82 -2.77
C PHE A 60 10.27 -5.39 -1.60
N SER A 61 10.90 -5.40 -0.42
CA SER A 61 10.30 -5.80 0.83
C SER A 61 10.05 -4.57 1.71
N TYR A 62 8.84 -4.44 2.25
CA TYR A 62 8.42 -3.26 3.01
C TYR A 62 7.65 -3.61 4.29
N VAL A 63 7.74 -2.76 5.30
CA VAL A 63 6.94 -2.88 6.53
C VAL A 63 5.92 -1.76 6.58
N PHE A 64 4.65 -2.11 6.78
CA PHE A 64 3.56 -1.16 6.97
C PHE A 64 3.05 -1.22 8.42
N TYR A 65 3.15 -0.09 9.12
CA TYR A 65 2.51 0.14 10.40
C TYR A 65 1.08 0.61 10.12
N LEU A 66 0.10 -0.15 10.60
CA LEU A 66 -1.32 0.16 10.45
C LEU A 66 -1.84 0.63 11.80
N ASP A 67 -1.95 1.95 11.96
CA ASP A 67 -2.31 2.58 13.22
C ASP A 67 -3.70 3.25 13.11
N ALA A 68 -4.52 3.11 14.14
CA ALA A 68 -5.84 3.75 14.22
C ALA A 68 -5.74 5.27 14.37
N GLU A 69 -4.66 5.75 14.99
CA GLU A 69 -4.34 7.16 15.19
C GLU A 69 -2.90 7.43 14.73
N PRO A 70 -2.53 8.69 14.41
CA PRO A 70 -1.15 9.02 14.09
C PRO A 70 -0.20 8.70 15.26
N VAL A 71 0.80 7.86 15.00
CA VAL A 71 1.85 7.51 15.98
C VAL A 71 3.20 8.03 15.50
N GLU A 72 3.95 8.73 16.36
CA GLU A 72 5.32 9.16 16.06
C GLU A 72 6.30 8.01 16.28
N ARG A 73 7.02 7.62 15.23
CA ARG A 73 7.98 6.50 15.24
C ARG A 73 9.27 6.89 14.56
N ASN A 74 10.36 6.27 14.98
CA ASN A 74 11.61 6.28 14.22
C ASN A 74 11.55 5.15 13.20
N PHE A 75 11.27 5.48 11.94
CA PHE A 75 11.15 4.49 10.89
C PHE A 75 12.52 3.98 10.43
N LEU A 76 12.65 2.68 10.20
CA LEU A 76 13.77 2.17 9.42
C LEU A 76 13.55 2.50 7.94
N PRO A 77 14.59 2.44 7.10
CA PRO A 77 14.40 2.42 5.65
C PRO A 77 13.35 1.35 5.28
N GLN A 78 12.48 1.65 4.31
CA GLN A 78 11.40 0.77 3.84
C GLN A 78 10.25 0.51 4.84
N ASN A 79 10.25 1.19 5.99
CA ASN A 79 9.12 1.20 6.91
C ASN A 79 8.22 2.40 6.63
N TYR A 80 6.92 2.18 6.53
CA TYR A 80 5.92 3.21 6.30
C TYR A 80 4.76 3.06 7.27
N GLN A 81 4.16 4.18 7.65
CA GLN A 81 2.93 4.21 8.40
C GLN A 81 1.77 4.56 7.49
N LEU A 82 0.71 3.77 7.59
CA LEU A 82 -0.61 4.07 7.05
C LEU A 82 -1.48 4.45 8.23
N ILE A 83 -1.99 5.68 8.20
CA ILE A 83 -2.88 6.20 9.24
C ILE A 83 -4.30 5.98 8.77
N TYR A 84 -5.12 5.39 9.63
CA TYR A 84 -6.56 5.34 9.39
C TYR A 84 -7.12 6.77 9.34
N SER A 85 -7.63 7.16 8.18
CA SER A 85 -8.39 8.40 7.99
C SER A 85 -9.86 8.06 7.81
N GLU A 86 -10.75 8.97 8.21
CA GLU A 86 -12.17 8.86 7.89
C GLU A 86 -12.36 8.79 6.37
N GLN A 87 -12.53 7.59 5.85
CA GLN A 87 -12.77 7.39 4.43
C GLN A 87 -14.22 7.76 4.10
N PRO A 88 -14.52 8.26 2.89
CA PRO A 88 -15.88 8.59 2.46
C PRO A 88 -16.89 7.44 2.63
N CYS A 89 -16.41 6.19 2.68
CA CYS A 89 -17.20 4.98 2.86
C CYS A 89 -17.47 4.60 4.32
N GLY A 90 -16.99 5.36 5.31
CA GLY A 90 -17.31 5.14 6.74
C GLY A 90 -16.86 3.79 7.30
N ARG A 91 -15.81 3.17 6.74
CA ARG A 91 -15.30 1.87 7.19
C ARG A 91 -14.72 1.98 8.59
N SER A 92 -15.10 1.10 9.51
CA SER A 92 -14.40 0.93 10.80
C SER A 92 -12.91 0.61 10.61
N PHE A 93 -12.06 0.93 11.58
CA PHE A 93 -10.62 0.59 11.55
C PHE A 93 -10.35 -0.87 11.15
N ASN A 94 -11.04 -1.85 11.73
CA ASN A 94 -10.81 -3.27 11.39
C ASN A 94 -11.06 -3.57 9.91
N ARG A 95 -12.15 -3.03 9.35
CA ARG A 95 -12.45 -3.14 7.91
C ARG A 95 -11.45 -2.41 7.04
N TRP A 96 -10.89 -1.30 7.53
CA TRP A 96 -9.82 -0.60 6.84
C TRP A 96 -8.53 -1.44 6.83
N VAL A 97 -8.13 -2.06 7.95
CA VAL A 97 -6.99 -3.00 8.00
C VAL A 97 -7.17 -4.15 7.01
N GLU A 98 -8.35 -4.79 7.00
CA GLU A 98 -8.68 -5.82 6.01
C GLU A 98 -8.50 -5.31 4.58
N THR A 99 -8.97 -4.09 4.31
CA THR A 99 -8.88 -3.46 2.99
C THR A 99 -7.42 -3.22 2.59
N VAL A 100 -6.62 -2.62 3.47
CA VAL A 100 -5.19 -2.36 3.23
C VAL A 100 -4.46 -3.63 2.85
N ILE A 101 -4.56 -4.67 3.70
CA ILE A 101 -3.86 -5.94 3.50
C ILE A 101 -4.33 -6.60 2.20
N ARG A 102 -5.65 -6.70 1.98
CA ARG A 102 -6.22 -7.31 0.77
C ARG A 102 -5.69 -6.68 -0.51
N TYR A 103 -5.82 -5.36 -0.63
CA TYR A 103 -5.55 -4.67 -1.90
C TYR A 103 -4.06 -4.50 -2.17
N LEU A 104 -3.22 -4.29 -1.13
CA LEU A 104 -1.76 -4.28 -1.33
C LEU A 104 -1.24 -5.66 -1.74
N CYS A 105 -1.71 -6.75 -1.13
CA CYS A 105 -1.30 -8.10 -1.55
C CYS A 105 -1.82 -8.43 -2.96
N ALA A 106 -3.06 -8.04 -3.27
CA ALA A 106 -3.67 -8.26 -4.59
C ALA A 106 -2.87 -7.61 -5.72
N CYS A 107 -2.12 -6.54 -5.44
CA CYS A 107 -1.24 -5.89 -6.41
C CYS A 107 -0.10 -6.77 -6.94
N PHE A 108 0.16 -7.94 -6.33
CA PHE A 108 1.23 -8.85 -6.78
C PHE A 108 0.70 -10.19 -7.30
N CYS A 109 -0.43 -10.67 -6.77
CA CYS A 109 -0.99 -11.98 -7.16
C CYS A 109 -2.13 -11.89 -8.19
N CYS A 110 -2.64 -10.69 -8.46
CA CYS A 110 -3.80 -10.49 -9.32
C CYS A 110 -3.54 -9.53 -10.49
N ASN A 111 -2.29 -9.34 -10.91
CA ASN A 111 -1.95 -8.36 -11.94
C ASN A 111 -2.77 -8.57 -13.22
N ALA A 112 -3.25 -7.46 -13.77
CA ALA A 112 -4.03 -7.41 -14.99
C ALA A 112 -3.43 -6.34 -15.92
N ILE A 113 -3.97 -6.17 -17.13
CA ILE A 113 -3.43 -5.20 -18.10
C ILE A 113 -4.19 -3.86 -17.93
N PRO A 114 -3.49 -2.71 -17.87
CA PRO A 114 -2.03 -2.54 -17.93
C PRO A 114 -1.34 -3.06 -16.67
N ALA A 115 -0.33 -3.90 -16.86
CA ALA A 115 0.39 -4.50 -15.75
C ALA A 115 1.33 -3.48 -15.13
N PHE A 116 1.57 -3.65 -13.84
CA PHE A 116 2.62 -2.94 -13.13
C PHE A 116 3.53 -3.95 -12.43
N ASP A 117 4.76 -3.53 -12.15
CA ASP A 117 5.77 -4.37 -11.50
C ASP A 117 6.20 -3.87 -10.11
N ALA A 118 7.08 -4.64 -9.46
CA ALA A 118 7.58 -4.31 -8.14
C ALA A 118 8.46 -3.04 -8.14
N HIS A 119 9.11 -2.69 -9.27
CA HIS A 119 9.91 -1.47 -9.39
C HIS A 119 9.03 -0.23 -9.42
N GLU A 120 7.87 -0.32 -10.06
CA GLU A 120 6.88 0.74 -10.10
C GLU A 120 6.33 1.07 -8.70
N ILE A 121 5.98 0.04 -7.92
CA ILE A 121 5.61 0.22 -6.51
C ILE A 121 6.78 0.81 -5.71
N ALA A 122 7.99 0.32 -5.94
CA ALA A 122 9.19 0.82 -5.27
C ALA A 122 9.45 2.30 -5.57
N SER A 123 9.19 2.75 -6.81
CA SER A 123 9.37 4.15 -7.21
C SER A 123 8.47 5.12 -6.44
N VAL A 124 7.29 4.65 -6.01
CA VAL A 124 6.37 5.43 -5.18
C VAL A 124 6.81 5.38 -3.71
N LEU A 125 7.11 4.19 -3.19
CA LEU A 125 7.46 4.00 -1.79
C LEU A 125 8.79 4.65 -1.42
N LEU A 126 9.86 4.39 -2.18
CA LEU A 126 11.21 4.88 -1.87
C LEU A 126 11.34 6.40 -1.99
N GLU A 127 10.46 7.03 -2.75
CA GLU A 127 10.44 8.49 -2.91
C GLU A 127 9.52 9.21 -1.91
N ALA A 128 8.77 8.45 -1.10
CA ALA A 128 7.95 9.04 -0.06
C ALA A 128 8.81 9.67 1.02
N ARG A 129 8.64 10.99 1.24
CA ARG A 129 9.58 11.78 2.04
C ARG A 129 9.35 11.64 3.54
N GLN A 130 8.16 11.20 3.94
CA GLN A 130 7.70 11.32 5.32
C GLN A 130 7.50 9.99 6.03
N HIS A 131 7.82 8.86 5.38
CA HIS A 131 7.50 7.51 5.88
C HIS A 131 6.02 7.34 6.28
N ARG A 132 5.15 8.24 5.82
CA ARG A 132 3.71 8.28 6.07
C ARG A 132 3.03 8.37 4.73
N LEU A 133 2.19 7.39 4.44
CA LEU A 133 1.48 7.32 3.16
C LEU A 133 -0.02 7.40 3.42
N LEU A 134 -0.73 8.01 2.48
CA LEU A 134 -2.17 7.94 2.42
C LEU A 134 -2.57 6.70 1.63
N PHE A 135 -3.59 5.99 2.13
CA PHE A 135 -4.15 4.82 1.50
C PHE A 135 -5.67 4.93 1.39
N TYR A 136 -6.18 4.84 0.16
CA TYR A 136 -7.61 4.83 -0.13
C TYR A 136 -7.97 3.65 -1.02
N VAL A 137 -9.15 3.07 -0.79
CA VAL A 137 -9.80 2.18 -1.76
C VAL A 137 -11.23 2.66 -1.92
N VAL A 138 -11.55 3.20 -3.09
CA VAL A 138 -12.84 3.83 -3.36
C VAL A 138 -13.49 3.23 -4.59
N PRO A 139 -14.83 3.21 -4.67
CA PRO A 139 -15.52 2.94 -5.92
C PRO A 139 -15.04 3.92 -7.00
N PHE A 140 -14.78 3.42 -8.20
CA PHE A 140 -14.29 4.23 -9.31
C PHE A 140 -15.15 5.47 -9.57
N ASP A 141 -16.48 5.29 -9.54
CA ASP A 141 -17.45 6.36 -9.79
C ASP A 141 -17.41 7.49 -8.73
N THR A 142 -16.70 7.29 -7.62
CA THR A 142 -16.53 8.27 -6.54
C THR A 142 -15.17 8.99 -6.57
N LEU A 143 -14.28 8.68 -7.52
CA LEU A 143 -12.97 9.34 -7.65
C LEU A 143 -13.10 10.86 -7.84
N SER A 144 -14.12 11.30 -8.56
CA SER A 144 -14.41 12.73 -8.78
C SER A 144 -14.82 13.49 -7.52
N ILE A 145 -15.19 12.75 -6.47
CA ILE A 145 -15.62 13.29 -5.17
C ILE A 145 -14.43 13.33 -4.18
N LEU A 146 -13.30 12.69 -4.51
CA LEU A 146 -12.10 12.86 -3.70
C LEU A 146 -11.71 14.34 -3.71
N PRO A 147 -11.50 14.94 -2.52
CA PRO A 147 -11.26 16.37 -2.42
C PRO A 147 -9.93 16.70 -3.10
N THR A 148 -9.98 17.23 -4.32
CA THR A 148 -8.85 17.99 -4.83
C THR A 148 -8.73 19.22 -3.93
N LEU A 149 -7.56 19.42 -3.34
CA LEU A 149 -7.33 20.54 -2.44
C LEU A 149 -7.24 21.81 -3.28
N ASP A 150 -8.37 22.48 -3.51
CA ASP A 150 -8.47 23.69 -4.34
C ASP A 150 -7.95 23.51 -5.78
N GLY A 151 -8.12 22.31 -6.36
CA GLY A 151 -7.60 21.98 -7.69
C GLY A 151 -6.13 21.53 -7.73
N GLU A 152 -5.47 21.41 -6.58
CA GLU A 152 -4.12 20.85 -6.47
C GLU A 152 -4.14 19.32 -6.31
N PRO A 153 -3.11 18.62 -6.81
CA PRO A 153 -2.91 17.20 -6.56
C PRO A 153 -2.82 16.89 -5.07
N ILE A 154 -3.42 15.78 -4.66
CA ILE A 154 -3.44 15.27 -3.28
C ILE A 154 -2.10 14.59 -2.96
N PHE A 155 -1.42 14.06 -3.97
CA PHE A 155 -0.23 13.23 -3.82
C PHE A 155 1.00 13.81 -4.54
N ASN A 156 2.17 13.71 -3.92
CA ASN A 156 3.44 13.95 -4.62
C ASN A 156 3.77 12.79 -5.57
N ARG A 157 3.67 11.57 -5.05
CA ARG A 157 3.86 10.30 -5.76
C ARG A 157 2.66 9.43 -5.47
N LEU A 158 2.04 8.88 -6.51
CA LEU A 158 0.83 8.08 -6.39
C LEU A 158 1.00 6.76 -7.14
N LEU A 159 0.71 5.66 -6.45
CA LEU A 159 0.36 4.38 -7.04
C LEU A 159 -1.16 4.30 -7.14
N ALA A 160 -1.68 4.20 -8.36
CA ALA A 160 -3.09 4.01 -8.65
C ALA A 160 -3.33 2.63 -9.25
N VAL A 161 -4.13 1.80 -8.60
CA VAL A 161 -4.45 0.45 -9.10
C VAL A 161 -5.94 0.29 -9.27
N VAL A 162 -6.36 0.02 -10.51
CA VAL A 162 -7.75 -0.24 -10.88
C VAL A 162 -8.05 -1.72 -10.70
N PHE A 163 -9.02 -2.02 -9.85
CA PHE A 163 -9.52 -3.36 -9.59
C PHE A 163 -10.82 -3.61 -10.33
N TYR A 164 -10.85 -4.70 -11.12
CA TYR A 164 -12.01 -5.07 -11.93
C TYR A 164 -12.17 -6.58 -12.06
N SER A 165 -13.39 -7.03 -12.38
CA SER A 165 -13.67 -8.45 -12.63
C SER A 165 -12.99 -8.93 -13.91
N PRO A 166 -12.42 -10.16 -13.95
CA PRO A 166 -11.91 -10.78 -15.16
C PRO A 166 -12.91 -10.86 -16.32
N ASP A 167 -14.20 -10.81 -16.01
CA ASP A 167 -15.27 -10.90 -17.00
C ASP A 167 -15.50 -9.58 -17.76
N ARG A 168 -14.80 -8.50 -17.38
CA ARG A 168 -14.87 -7.18 -18.06
C ARG A 168 -13.73 -6.99 -19.07
N GLY A 169 -14.02 -6.23 -20.14
CA GLY A 169 -13.03 -5.85 -21.15
C GLY A 169 -12.03 -4.81 -20.64
N PHE A 170 -10.80 -4.84 -21.16
CA PHE A 170 -9.67 -3.99 -20.73
C PHE A 170 -9.76 -2.51 -21.13
N GLY A 171 -10.68 -2.14 -22.03
CA GLY A 171 -10.74 -0.80 -22.63
C GLY A 171 -10.95 0.30 -21.59
N ASP A 172 -11.83 0.06 -20.62
CA ASP A 172 -12.20 1.06 -19.62
C ASP A 172 -11.03 1.40 -18.69
N VAL A 173 -10.14 0.44 -18.40
CA VAL A 173 -9.08 0.59 -17.39
C VAL A 173 -8.11 1.76 -17.69
N PHE A 174 -7.83 2.04 -18.96
CA PHE A 174 -6.95 3.15 -19.33
C PHE A 174 -7.60 4.52 -19.09
N ASP A 175 -8.89 4.65 -19.40
CA ASP A 175 -9.65 5.87 -19.12
C ASP A 175 -9.73 6.11 -17.60
N GLU A 176 -9.89 5.03 -16.84
CA GLU A 176 -9.95 5.06 -15.38
C GLU A 176 -8.62 5.51 -14.74
N LEU A 177 -7.49 5.02 -15.27
CA LEU A 177 -6.16 5.49 -14.87
C LEU A 177 -5.91 6.94 -15.27
N GLY A 178 -6.39 7.38 -16.43
CA GLY A 178 -6.32 8.77 -16.86
C GLY A 178 -6.99 9.74 -15.89
N LEU A 179 -8.10 9.35 -15.26
CA LEU A 179 -8.74 10.16 -14.21
C LEU A 179 -7.91 10.25 -12.93
N CYS A 180 -7.02 9.29 -12.67
CA CYS A 180 -6.14 9.32 -11.50
C CYS A 180 -4.97 10.29 -11.67
N GLU A 181 -4.66 10.72 -12.90
CA GLU A 181 -3.54 11.64 -13.19
C GLU A 181 -3.68 13.00 -12.49
N CYS A 182 -4.91 13.48 -12.29
CA CYS A 182 -5.14 14.75 -11.59
C CYS A 182 -4.92 14.67 -10.07
N LEU A 183 -4.82 13.46 -9.51
CA LEU A 183 -4.68 13.24 -8.08
C LEU A 183 -3.22 13.32 -7.61
N GLY A 184 -2.25 13.14 -8.49
CA GLY A 184 -0.83 13.12 -8.13
C GLY A 184 0.07 13.90 -9.09
N HIS A 185 1.14 14.51 -8.57
CA HIS A 185 2.14 15.15 -9.43
C HIS A 185 2.89 14.15 -10.33
N ARG A 186 3.05 12.91 -9.85
CA ARG A 186 3.55 11.78 -10.63
C ARG A 186 2.77 10.53 -10.25
N VAL A 187 2.13 9.93 -11.25
CA VAL A 187 1.26 8.76 -11.08
C VAL A 187 1.90 7.56 -11.76
N VAL A 188 1.90 6.44 -11.05
CA VAL A 188 2.23 5.12 -11.54
C VAL A 188 0.96 4.30 -11.45
N GLY A 189 0.53 3.73 -12.56
CA GLY A 189 -0.83 3.26 -12.74
C GLY A 189 -0.89 1.87 -13.35
N GLY A 190 -1.81 1.03 -12.86
CA GLY A 190 -2.05 -0.26 -13.50
C GLY A 190 -3.35 -0.94 -13.07
N GLY A 191 -3.58 -2.13 -13.61
CA GLY A 191 -4.77 -2.94 -13.39
C GLY A 191 -4.48 -4.18 -12.55
N ALA A 192 -5.46 -4.59 -11.75
CA ALA A 192 -5.47 -5.86 -11.06
C ALA A 192 -6.88 -6.48 -11.08
N PHE A 193 -6.96 -7.80 -11.15
CA PHE A 193 -8.22 -8.51 -11.07
C PHE A 193 -8.72 -8.57 -9.63
N HIS A 194 -10.04 -8.47 -9.47
CA HIS A 194 -10.70 -8.77 -8.21
C HIS A 194 -11.94 -9.66 -8.44
N PRO A 195 -12.43 -10.36 -7.41
CA PRO A 195 -13.50 -11.35 -7.57
C PRO A 195 -14.91 -10.75 -7.52
N TYR A 196 -15.05 -9.44 -7.32
CA TYR A 196 -16.36 -8.79 -7.23
C TYR A 196 -16.72 -8.09 -8.54
N ASP A 197 -17.94 -7.57 -8.65
CA ASP A 197 -18.38 -6.83 -9.84
C ASP A 197 -18.08 -5.33 -9.75
N GLU A 198 -17.72 -4.86 -8.56
CA GLU A 198 -17.52 -3.44 -8.23
C GLU A 198 -16.20 -2.91 -8.78
N ARG A 199 -16.21 -1.79 -9.50
CA ARG A 199 -14.95 -1.15 -9.87
C ARG A 199 -14.38 -0.38 -8.70
N LEU A 200 -13.18 -0.75 -8.28
CA LEU A 200 -12.50 -0.13 -7.15
C LEU A 200 -11.16 0.42 -7.60
N VAL A 201 -10.76 1.56 -7.06
CA VAL A 201 -9.42 2.10 -7.26
C VAL A 201 -8.72 2.19 -5.92
N MET A 202 -7.55 1.57 -5.84
CA MET A 202 -6.63 1.75 -4.74
C MET A 202 -5.70 2.91 -5.07
N LEU A 203 -5.54 3.82 -4.12
CA LEU A 203 -4.62 4.94 -4.16
C LEU A 203 -3.65 4.80 -2.99
N LEU A 204 -2.36 4.74 -3.26
CA LEU A 204 -1.31 4.72 -2.25
C LEU A 204 -0.25 5.77 -2.60
N GLY A 205 0.05 6.69 -1.69
CA GLY A 205 1.04 7.71 -2.02
C GLY A 205 1.42 8.66 -0.89
N ASP A 206 2.48 9.42 -1.16
CA ASP A 206 2.97 10.49 -0.28
C ASP A 206 2.06 11.73 -0.44
N PRO A 207 1.52 12.28 0.66
CA PRO A 207 0.65 13.46 0.59
C PRO A 207 1.40 14.71 0.11
N ALA A 208 0.78 15.51 -0.75
CA ALA A 208 1.37 16.73 -1.31
C ALA A 208 1.48 17.87 -0.28
N ARG A 209 0.50 17.99 0.63
CA ARG A 209 0.52 18.92 1.76
C ARG A 209 0.54 18.12 3.06
N CYS A 210 1.41 18.54 3.98
CA CYS A 210 1.48 17.97 5.31
C CYS A 210 1.30 19.09 6.34
N ASP A 211 0.24 18.99 7.14
CA ASP A 211 0.00 19.91 8.26
C ASP A 211 0.84 19.55 9.51
N GLN A 212 1.80 18.62 9.39
CA GLN A 212 2.63 18.16 10.50
C GLN A 212 4.14 18.23 10.17
N PRO A 213 4.99 18.63 11.14
CA PRO A 213 6.43 18.73 10.93
C PRO A 213 7.05 17.35 10.68
N SER A 214 7.79 17.20 9.59
CA SER A 214 8.53 15.97 9.31
C SER A 214 9.86 15.97 10.09
N HIS A 215 10.06 14.96 10.93
CA HIS A 215 11.40 14.50 11.26
C HIS A 215 11.82 13.53 10.16
N ALA A 216 12.14 14.09 8.99
CA ALA A 216 12.67 13.31 7.88
C ALA A 216 14.00 12.66 8.29
N ILE A 217 14.03 11.33 8.29
CA ILE A 217 15.28 10.58 8.39
C ILE A 217 16.07 10.91 7.13
N LYS A 218 17.29 11.42 7.31
CA LYS A 218 18.24 11.60 6.21
C LYS A 218 18.44 10.23 5.56
N ALA A 219 17.87 10.04 4.37
CA ALA A 219 18.16 8.93 3.51
C ALA A 219 19.63 9.03 3.06
N GLU A 220 20.54 8.36 3.76
CA GLU A 220 21.82 7.95 3.19
C GLU A 220 21.60 6.60 2.49
N LEU A 221 20.97 6.66 1.33
CA LEU A 221 21.14 5.65 0.29
C LEU A 221 21.43 6.40 -1.00
N GLY A 222 22.68 6.85 -1.11
CA GLY A 222 23.24 7.23 -2.40
C GLY A 222 23.34 5.99 -3.31
N PRO A 223 23.26 6.16 -4.63
CA PRO A 223 23.50 5.06 -5.56
C PRO A 223 24.99 4.69 -5.48
N GLY A 224 25.32 3.65 -4.69
CA GLY A 224 26.72 3.25 -4.49
C GLY A 224 26.97 1.99 -3.67
N ASP A 225 26.13 1.64 -2.70
CA ASP A 225 26.49 0.61 -1.70
C ASP A 225 25.66 -0.69 -1.78
N LEU A 226 25.52 -1.24 -2.99
CA LEU A 226 25.26 -2.67 -3.14
C LEU A 226 26.56 -3.32 -3.62
N PRO A 227 27.28 -4.10 -2.80
CA PRO A 227 28.33 -4.94 -3.34
C PRO A 227 27.69 -5.91 -4.34
N ALA A 228 28.18 -5.86 -5.58
CA ALA A 228 27.83 -6.81 -6.61
C ALA A 228 28.15 -8.23 -6.10
N ILE A 229 27.12 -9.02 -5.82
CA ILE A 229 27.27 -10.46 -5.64
C ILE A 229 26.75 -11.09 -6.93
N TYR A 230 27.66 -11.14 -7.91
CA TYR A 230 27.65 -12.20 -8.90
C TYR A 230 28.34 -13.40 -8.27
N GLU A 231 27.60 -14.49 -8.06
CA GLU A 231 28.03 -15.85 -8.39
C GLU A 231 26.85 -16.59 -9.03
#